data_AF-A0A1I7TVT1-F1
#
_entry.id   AF-A0A1I7TVT1-F1
#
_cell.length_a   1.000
_cell.length_b   1.000
_cell.length_c   1.000
_cell.angle_alpha   90.00
_cell.angle_beta   90.00
_cell.angle_gamma   90.00
#
_symmetry.space_group_name_H-M   'P 1'
#
loop_
_entity.id
_entity.type
_entity.pdbx_description
1 polymer ?
#
loop_
_entity_poly.entity_id
_entity_poly.type
_entity_poly.pdbx_seq_one_letter_code
_entity_poly.pdbx_strand_id
1 'polypeptide(L)'
;MGSVKVSEVEIKIRPMTLAEVKKGSENVKEAVKTLEETGPKSYLNFKNLKKSLDIIGAVGDIVGGIQKFQPDPENPLLQSLQTLEDRVQQLEKNMTASFNEMKSFISKIKFYVKVVTPTSVLTKAMRDCLTNPGQEAVENFKRFHEDFSPIGLIYTILSYLEQGAGNPIRVALEANNQETFEKWEELIGRILKHLMVLEAFYTGICGSDSLQVIEAASEVFGTLYALKKELRLDESWYEISRYLEDFVDTHKHLSHGQKADDLKTKLESYGTSDAYYIIVSDESPDKDHLVINEYSKDQVIQQNRDGICIIIYRSLLANSANLEDIEQMKRDVREYKKDHSDPSKLKFNNAGFSMLIGGLNEQIRSANCPRREYGPGWWTIDWDFGGSIKQKLIAGFK
;
A
#
# COMPACT_ATOMS: atom_id res chain seq x y z
N MET A 1 -31.18 -38.44 21.48
CA MET A 1 -30.44 -37.55 20.55
C MET A 1 -31.47 -36.65 19.90
N GLY A 2 -31.57 -35.40 20.33
CA GLY A 2 -32.48 -34.42 19.73
C GLY A 2 -31.87 -33.85 18.45
N SER A 3 -32.60 -33.90 17.34
CA SER A 3 -32.17 -33.27 16.09
C SER A 3 -32.30 -31.76 16.21
N VAL A 4 -31.19 -31.05 16.04
CA VAL A 4 -31.20 -29.59 15.90
C VAL A 4 -31.67 -29.27 14.49
N LYS A 5 -32.86 -28.68 14.36
CA LYS A 5 -33.30 -28.09 13.09
C LYS A 5 -32.47 -26.84 12.83
N VAL A 6 -31.63 -26.87 11.81
CA VAL A 6 -31.01 -25.67 11.25
C VAL A 6 -32.14 -24.84 10.65
N SER A 7 -32.37 -23.64 11.17
CA SER A 7 -33.35 -22.70 10.63
C SER A 7 -32.87 -22.23 9.25
N GLU A 8 -33.60 -22.59 8.20
CA GLU A 8 -33.44 -21.99 6.89
C GLU A 8 -33.77 -20.49 7.00
N VAL A 9 -32.74 -19.64 6.83
CA VAL A 9 -32.94 -18.19 6.71
C VAL A 9 -33.53 -17.95 5.33
N GLU A 10 -34.83 -17.71 5.29
CA GLU A 10 -35.55 -17.36 4.07
C GLU A 10 -35.11 -15.95 3.63
N ILE A 11 -34.17 -15.86 2.67
CA ILE A 11 -33.69 -14.60 2.11
C ILE A 11 -34.82 -14.03 1.23
N LYS A 12 -35.62 -13.12 1.78
CA LYS A 12 -36.60 -12.37 1.00
C LYS A 12 -35.90 -11.30 0.17
N ILE A 13 -35.78 -11.56 -1.12
CA ILE A 13 -35.30 -10.60 -2.11
C ILE A 13 -36.32 -9.46 -2.16
N ARG A 14 -35.86 -8.23 -1.88
CA ARG A 14 -36.66 -7.01 -2.05
C ARG A 14 -35.96 -6.05 -3.00
N PRO A 15 -36.71 -5.22 -3.74
CA PRO A 15 -36.12 -4.13 -4.50
C PRO A 15 -35.34 -3.19 -3.58
N MET A 16 -34.17 -2.73 -4.06
CA MET A 16 -33.45 -1.64 -3.42
C MET A 16 -34.24 -0.34 -3.55
N THR A 17 -34.21 0.49 -2.51
CA THR A 17 -34.77 1.85 -2.54
C THR A 17 -33.86 2.81 -3.31
N LEU A 18 -34.41 3.91 -3.83
CA LEU A 18 -33.63 4.98 -4.48
C LEU A 18 -32.49 5.52 -3.61
N ALA A 19 -32.68 5.58 -2.29
CA ALA A 19 -31.64 6.01 -1.35
C ALA A 19 -30.50 4.97 -1.23
N GLU A 20 -30.83 3.68 -1.22
CA GLU A 20 -29.84 2.59 -1.22
C GLU A 20 -29.04 2.56 -2.52
N VAL A 21 -29.69 2.79 -3.67
CA VAL A 21 -29.03 2.89 -4.97
C VAL A 21 -28.07 4.08 -5.03
N LYS A 22 -28.49 5.26 -4.56
CA LYS A 22 -27.61 6.45 -4.48
C LYS A 22 -26.40 6.20 -3.59
N LYS A 23 -26.61 5.62 -2.41
CA LYS A 23 -25.53 5.25 -1.49
C LYS A 23 -24.58 4.22 -2.10
N GLY A 24 -25.10 3.25 -2.84
CA GLY A 24 -24.30 2.29 -3.62
C GLY A 24 -23.43 2.99 -4.67
N SER A 25 -23.98 3.94 -5.43
CA SER A 25 -23.23 4.75 -6.39
C SER A 25 -22.11 5.56 -5.75
N GLU A 26 -22.36 6.16 -4.58
CA GLU A 26 -21.33 6.89 -3.82
C GLU A 26 -20.22 5.96 -3.32
N ASN A 27 -20.58 4.78 -2.80
CA ASN A 27 -19.62 3.77 -2.37
C ASN A 27 -18.73 3.30 -3.53
N VAL A 28 -19.30 3.09 -4.72
CA VAL A 28 -18.53 2.72 -5.93
C VAL A 28 -17.57 3.83 -6.32
N LYS A 29 -18.00 5.10 -6.27
CA LYS A 29 -17.12 6.25 -6.53
C LYS A 29 -15.96 6.31 -5.53
N GLU A 30 -16.23 6.07 -4.25
CA GLU A 30 -15.22 6.05 -3.20
C GLU A 30 -14.24 4.87 -3.37
N ALA A 31 -14.74 3.69 -3.74
CA ALA A 31 -13.93 2.51 -4.02
C ALA A 31 -12.96 2.73 -5.18
N VAL A 32 -13.45 3.28 -6.30
CA VAL A 32 -12.60 3.63 -7.45
C VAL A 32 -11.59 4.70 -7.08
N LYS A 33 -12.02 5.76 -6.39
CA LYS A 33 -11.12 6.82 -5.93
C LYS A 33 -10.00 6.25 -5.05
N THR A 34 -10.34 5.33 -4.15
CA THR A 34 -9.36 4.63 -3.31
C THR A 34 -8.37 3.82 -4.15
N LEU A 35 -8.83 3.16 -5.21
CA LEU A 35 -7.99 2.41 -6.15
C LEU A 35 -7.12 3.34 -7.03
N GLU A 36 -7.57 4.55 -7.35
CA GLU A 36 -6.80 5.56 -8.10
C GLU A 36 -5.74 6.22 -7.20
N GLU A 37 -6.12 6.68 -6.01
CA GLU A 37 -5.27 7.45 -5.08
C GLU A 37 -4.24 6.60 -4.34
N THR A 38 -4.41 5.28 -4.29
CA THR A 38 -3.39 4.38 -3.72
C THR A 38 -2.17 4.28 -4.65
N GLY A 39 -1.26 5.26 -4.65
CA GLY A 39 -0.03 5.21 -5.44
C GLY A 39 0.84 3.96 -5.18
N PRO A 40 1.93 3.76 -5.96
CA PRO A 40 2.73 2.54 -5.88
C PRO A 40 3.36 2.24 -4.51
N LYS A 41 3.40 3.24 -3.64
CA LYS A 41 3.95 3.15 -2.29
C LYS A 41 2.89 2.80 -1.23
N SER A 42 1.62 2.64 -1.62
CA SER A 42 0.46 2.56 -0.70
C SER A 42 -0.24 1.20 -0.63
N TYR A 43 0.26 0.18 -1.33
CA TYR A 43 -0.40 -1.12 -1.51
C TYR A 43 -0.68 -1.91 -0.24
N LEU A 44 -0.22 -1.44 0.92
CA LEU A 44 -0.32 -2.14 2.18
C LEU A 44 -1.50 -1.72 3.06
N ASN A 45 -2.37 -0.82 2.58
CA ASN A 45 -3.67 -0.63 3.19
C ASN A 45 -4.68 -1.68 2.68
N PHE A 46 -4.37 -2.94 3.02
CA PHE A 46 -5.15 -4.12 2.64
C PHE A 46 -6.62 -3.98 3.04
N LYS A 47 -6.91 -3.30 4.16
CA LYS A 47 -8.27 -3.11 4.66
C LYS A 47 -9.10 -2.20 3.75
N ASN A 48 -8.58 -1.03 3.36
CA ASN A 48 -9.31 -0.13 2.47
C ASN A 48 -9.37 -0.68 1.04
N LEU A 49 -8.30 -1.34 0.60
CA LEU A 49 -8.27 -2.02 -0.69
C LEU A 49 -9.33 -3.12 -0.74
N LYS A 50 -9.36 -4.01 0.26
CA LYS A 50 -10.36 -5.07 0.36
C LYS A 50 -11.79 -4.50 0.38
N LYS A 51 -12.07 -3.49 1.20
CA LYS A 51 -13.38 -2.82 1.22
C LYS A 51 -13.78 -2.28 -0.16
N SER A 52 -12.83 -1.72 -0.90
CA SER A 52 -13.06 -1.21 -2.25
C SER A 52 -13.36 -2.34 -3.23
N LEU A 53 -12.62 -3.45 -3.14
CA LEU A 53 -12.84 -4.64 -3.95
C LEU A 53 -14.18 -5.33 -3.62
N ASP A 54 -14.57 -5.40 -2.34
CA ASP A 54 -15.87 -5.93 -1.92
C ASP A 54 -17.03 -5.15 -2.55
N ILE A 55 -16.90 -3.81 -2.64
CA ILE A 55 -17.88 -2.95 -3.32
C ILE A 55 -17.94 -3.28 -4.82
N ILE A 56 -16.80 -3.50 -5.48
CA ILE A 56 -16.77 -3.92 -6.90
C ILE A 56 -17.40 -5.31 -7.07
N GLY A 57 -17.14 -6.24 -6.14
CA GLY A 57 -17.78 -7.55 -6.12
C GLY A 57 -19.30 -7.45 -5.97
N ALA A 58 -19.80 -6.55 -5.12
CA ALA A 58 -21.23 -6.31 -5.01
C ALA A 58 -21.86 -5.82 -6.33
N VAL A 59 -21.12 -5.07 -7.15
CA VAL A 59 -21.60 -4.69 -8.50
C VAL A 59 -21.61 -5.88 -9.45
N GLY A 60 -20.61 -6.76 -9.38
CA GLY A 60 -20.60 -8.03 -10.10
C GLY A 60 -21.82 -8.89 -9.77
N ASP A 61 -22.18 -8.99 -8.48
CA ASP A 61 -23.37 -9.72 -8.03
C ASP A 61 -24.67 -9.11 -8.60
N ILE A 62 -24.79 -7.77 -8.62
CA ILE A 62 -25.93 -7.08 -9.26
C ILE A 62 -26.03 -7.46 -10.75
N VAL A 63 -24.92 -7.43 -11.49
CA VAL A 63 -24.89 -7.79 -12.91
C VAL A 63 -25.27 -9.26 -13.12
N GLY A 64 -24.72 -10.17 -12.29
CA GLY A 64 -25.11 -11.58 -12.29
C GLY A 64 -26.58 -11.81 -11.93
N GLY A 65 -27.16 -10.93 -11.11
CA GLY A 65 -28.57 -10.91 -10.75
C GLY A 65 -29.49 -10.41 -11.87
N ILE A 66 -29.07 -9.42 -12.67
CA ILE A 66 -29.84 -8.92 -13.82
C ILE A 66 -30.05 -10.02 -14.87
N GLN A 67 -29.13 -10.98 -15.00
CA GLN A 67 -29.36 -12.17 -15.83
C GLN A 67 -30.65 -12.92 -15.45
N LYS A 68 -31.07 -12.85 -14.18
CA LYS A 68 -32.23 -13.57 -13.63
C LYS A 68 -33.53 -12.76 -13.71
N PHE A 69 -33.48 -11.49 -14.11
CA PHE A 69 -34.64 -10.58 -14.14
C PHE A 69 -34.57 -9.59 -15.30
N GLN A 70 -35.59 -9.50 -16.16
CA GLN A 70 -35.70 -8.42 -17.15
C GLN A 70 -35.92 -7.08 -16.44
N PRO A 71 -34.99 -6.10 -16.50
CA PRO A 71 -35.17 -4.83 -15.82
C PRO A 71 -36.15 -3.93 -16.58
N ASP A 72 -37.00 -3.23 -15.83
CA ASP A 72 -37.87 -2.15 -16.33
C ASP A 72 -37.01 -1.00 -16.91
N PRO A 73 -37.33 -0.39 -18.07
CA PRO A 73 -36.56 0.70 -18.67
C PRO A 73 -36.29 1.93 -17.77
N GLU A 74 -37.07 2.15 -16.70
CA GLU A 74 -36.83 3.23 -15.71
C GLU A 74 -35.93 2.79 -14.52
N ASN A 75 -35.25 1.65 -14.61
CA ASN A 75 -34.54 1.05 -13.48
C ASN A 75 -33.31 1.88 -13.02
N PRO A 76 -33.30 2.40 -11.77
CA PRO A 76 -32.18 3.15 -11.19
C PRO A 76 -30.86 2.38 -11.12
N LEU A 77 -30.87 1.05 -11.22
CA LEU A 77 -29.66 0.22 -11.30
C LEU A 77 -28.80 0.54 -12.53
N LEU A 78 -29.44 0.94 -13.64
CA LEU A 78 -28.74 1.32 -14.87
C LEU A 78 -27.84 2.55 -14.68
N GLN A 79 -28.21 3.49 -13.81
CA GLN A 79 -27.40 4.69 -13.51
C GLN A 79 -26.14 4.36 -12.70
N SER A 80 -26.22 3.39 -11.79
CA SER A 80 -25.06 2.92 -11.02
C SER A 80 -24.08 2.14 -11.89
N LEU A 81 -24.58 1.35 -12.84
CA LEU A 81 -23.75 0.67 -13.85
C LEU A 81 -23.04 1.67 -14.75
N GLN A 82 -23.74 2.72 -15.20
CA GLN A 82 -23.14 3.80 -16.01
C GLN A 82 -22.02 4.53 -15.26
N THR A 83 -22.20 4.82 -13.97
CA THR A 83 -21.17 5.45 -13.14
C THR A 83 -19.92 4.56 -13.04
N LEU A 84 -20.09 3.25 -12.88
CA LEU A 84 -18.94 2.33 -12.84
C LEU A 84 -18.28 2.23 -14.23
N GLU A 85 -19.06 2.23 -15.30
CA GLU A 85 -18.54 2.20 -16.67
C GLU A 85 -17.63 3.39 -16.97
N ASP A 86 -18.10 4.61 -16.67
CA ASP A 86 -17.32 5.85 -16.86
C ASP A 86 -15.96 5.76 -16.15
N ARG A 87 -15.94 5.13 -14.96
CA ARG A 87 -14.75 4.97 -14.13
C ARG A 87 -13.83 3.84 -14.59
N VAL A 88 -14.37 2.69 -15.00
CA VAL A 88 -13.58 1.63 -15.64
C VAL A 88 -12.96 2.14 -16.93
N GLN A 89 -13.67 2.98 -17.68
CA GLN A 89 -13.14 3.65 -18.87
C GLN A 89 -12.00 4.62 -18.53
N GLN A 90 -12.10 5.37 -17.42
CA GLN A 90 -11.02 6.24 -16.95
C GLN A 90 -9.77 5.43 -16.57
N LEU A 91 -9.95 4.31 -15.86
CA LEU A 91 -8.87 3.38 -15.54
C LEU A 91 -8.21 2.81 -16.81
N GLU A 92 -9.00 2.39 -17.81
CA GLU A 92 -8.50 1.90 -19.11
C GLU A 92 -7.69 2.97 -19.86
N LYS A 93 -8.20 4.21 -19.89
CA LYS A 93 -7.52 5.37 -20.50
C LYS A 93 -6.17 5.63 -19.83
N ASN A 94 -6.13 5.61 -18.50
CA ASN A 94 -4.90 5.82 -17.73
C ASN A 94 -3.88 4.70 -17.98
N MET A 95 -4.30 3.44 -18.02
CA MET A 95 -3.44 2.31 -18.35
C MET A 95 -2.86 2.45 -19.76
N THR A 96 -3.70 2.80 -20.73
CA THR A 96 -3.28 3.01 -22.13
C THR A 96 -2.31 4.18 -22.28
N ALA A 97 -2.57 5.29 -21.59
CA ALA A 97 -1.68 6.45 -21.57
C ALA A 97 -0.30 6.10 -20.99
N SER A 98 -0.28 5.43 -19.83
CA SER A 98 0.97 4.94 -19.21
C SER A 98 1.73 4.06 -20.19
N PHE A 99 1.05 3.10 -20.81
CA PHE A 99 1.69 2.21 -21.77
C PHE A 99 2.26 2.97 -22.98
N ASN A 100 1.52 3.94 -23.53
CA ASN A 100 1.98 4.75 -24.65
C ASN A 100 3.21 5.59 -24.29
N GLU A 101 3.27 6.13 -23.06
CA GLU A 101 4.45 6.82 -22.52
C GLU A 101 5.66 5.88 -22.41
N MET A 102 5.43 4.62 -22.06
CA MET A 102 6.50 3.62 -21.96
C MET A 102 6.87 2.94 -23.28
N LYS A 103 6.12 3.19 -24.36
CA LYS A 103 6.34 2.55 -25.66
C LYS A 103 7.74 2.82 -26.23
N SER A 104 8.37 3.95 -25.86
CA SER A 104 9.76 4.28 -26.19
C SER A 104 10.78 3.37 -25.53
N PHE A 105 10.48 2.83 -24.33
CA PHE A 105 11.37 1.95 -23.56
C PHE A 105 11.09 0.46 -23.81
N ILE A 106 9.95 0.15 -24.43
CA ILE A 106 9.50 -1.22 -24.69
C ILE A 106 10.02 -1.68 -26.05
N SER A 107 11.30 -2.06 -26.08
CA SER A 107 11.84 -2.88 -27.17
C SER A 107 11.33 -4.33 -27.15
N LYS A 108 10.43 -4.69 -26.21
CA LYS A 108 9.85 -6.04 -26.11
C LYS A 108 8.32 -6.02 -26.17
N ILE A 109 7.83 -6.15 -27.41
CA ILE A 109 6.46 -6.49 -27.81
C ILE A 109 5.82 -7.58 -26.91
N LYS A 110 6.62 -8.46 -26.30
CA LYS A 110 6.16 -9.60 -25.49
C LYS A 110 5.46 -9.22 -24.17
N PHE A 111 5.96 -8.27 -23.38
CA PHE A 111 5.30 -7.88 -22.12
C PHE A 111 3.93 -7.26 -22.40
N TYR A 112 3.88 -6.35 -23.37
CA TYR A 112 2.63 -5.74 -23.82
C TYR A 112 1.62 -6.80 -24.29
N VAL A 113 2.03 -7.69 -25.20
CA VAL A 113 1.16 -8.72 -25.77
C VAL A 113 0.70 -9.73 -24.73
N LYS A 114 1.51 -10.04 -23.71
CA LYS A 114 1.22 -11.09 -22.72
C LYS A 114 0.51 -10.59 -21.46
N VAL A 115 0.55 -9.29 -21.17
CA VAL A 115 -0.04 -8.74 -19.94
C VAL A 115 -1.05 -7.64 -20.27
N VAL A 116 -0.61 -6.59 -20.96
CA VAL A 116 -1.43 -5.39 -21.19
C VAL A 116 -2.59 -5.68 -22.14
N THR A 117 -2.35 -6.42 -23.23
CA THR A 117 -3.41 -6.79 -24.18
C THR A 117 -4.50 -7.65 -23.52
N PRO A 118 -4.18 -8.77 -22.84
CA PRO A 118 -5.18 -9.54 -22.08
C PRO A 118 -5.96 -8.71 -21.07
N THR A 119 -5.27 -7.87 -20.29
CA THR A 119 -5.92 -6.97 -19.31
C THR A 119 -6.93 -6.04 -20.00
N SER A 120 -6.57 -5.50 -21.17
CA SER A 120 -7.45 -4.64 -21.97
C SER A 120 -8.67 -5.39 -22.53
N VAL A 121 -8.49 -6.65 -22.96
CA VAL A 121 -9.60 -7.49 -23.44
C VAL A 121 -10.60 -7.75 -22.31
N LEU A 122 -10.12 -8.13 -21.13
CA LEU A 122 -10.97 -8.31 -19.95
C LEU A 122 -11.70 -7.04 -19.55
N THR A 123 -11.00 -5.90 -19.58
CA THR A 123 -11.58 -4.59 -19.25
C THR A 123 -12.72 -4.24 -20.20
N LYS A 124 -12.56 -4.50 -21.50
CA LYS A 124 -13.63 -4.30 -22.49
C LYS A 124 -14.83 -5.22 -22.25
N ALA A 125 -14.58 -6.48 -21.93
CA ALA A 125 -15.64 -7.43 -21.64
C ALA A 125 -16.40 -7.07 -20.34
N MET A 126 -15.70 -6.62 -19.29
CA MET A 126 -16.33 -6.07 -18.10
C MET A 126 -17.19 -4.84 -18.45
N ARG A 127 -16.69 -3.93 -19.28
CA ARG A 127 -17.45 -2.75 -19.70
C ARG A 127 -18.73 -3.14 -20.45
N ASP A 128 -18.67 -4.15 -21.32
CA ASP A 128 -19.86 -4.66 -22.01
C ASP A 128 -20.92 -5.17 -21.03
N CYS A 129 -20.51 -5.86 -19.96
CA CYS A 129 -21.41 -6.25 -18.87
C CYS A 129 -22.07 -5.05 -18.16
N LEU A 130 -21.39 -3.91 -18.10
CA LEU A 130 -21.91 -2.70 -17.45
C LEU A 130 -22.83 -1.90 -18.38
N THR A 131 -22.52 -1.81 -19.67
CA THR A 131 -23.33 -1.06 -20.65
C THR A 131 -24.54 -1.85 -21.13
N ASN A 132 -24.36 -3.16 -21.34
CA ASN A 132 -25.34 -4.06 -21.92
C ASN A 132 -25.52 -5.27 -21.01
N PRO A 133 -26.01 -5.08 -19.76
CA PRO A 133 -26.15 -6.17 -18.81
C PRO A 133 -27.11 -7.22 -19.36
N GLY A 134 -26.56 -8.36 -19.76
CA GLY A 134 -27.29 -9.45 -20.39
C GLY A 134 -26.49 -10.75 -20.32
N GLN A 135 -27.18 -11.87 -20.56
CA GLN A 135 -26.58 -13.21 -20.46
C GLN A 135 -25.34 -13.35 -21.35
N GLU A 136 -25.41 -12.88 -22.60
CA GLU A 136 -24.30 -12.96 -23.56
C GLU A 136 -23.07 -12.18 -23.09
N ALA A 137 -23.23 -10.95 -22.59
CA ALA A 137 -22.13 -10.13 -22.08
C ALA A 137 -21.44 -10.81 -20.89
N VAL A 138 -22.23 -11.35 -19.95
CA VAL A 138 -21.72 -12.06 -18.77
C VAL A 138 -20.98 -13.34 -19.16
N GLU A 139 -21.54 -14.16 -20.06
CA GLU A 139 -20.90 -15.38 -20.54
C GLU A 139 -19.59 -15.08 -21.30
N ASN A 140 -19.58 -14.03 -22.11
CA ASN A 140 -18.37 -13.55 -22.78
C ASN A 140 -17.30 -13.11 -21.77
N PHE A 141 -17.67 -12.32 -20.75
CA PHE A 141 -16.73 -11.91 -19.72
C PHE A 141 -16.15 -13.10 -18.94
N LYS A 142 -16.98 -14.07 -18.55
CA LYS A 142 -16.52 -15.29 -17.88
C LYS A 142 -15.53 -16.07 -18.75
N ARG A 143 -15.83 -16.23 -20.03
CA ARG A 143 -14.94 -16.91 -20.98
C ARG A 143 -13.60 -16.19 -21.11
N PHE A 144 -13.60 -14.87 -21.25
CA PHE A 144 -12.34 -14.12 -21.29
C PHE A 144 -11.57 -14.20 -19.97
N HIS A 145 -12.26 -14.24 -18.82
CA HIS A 145 -11.64 -14.44 -17.51
C HIS A 145 -10.98 -15.81 -17.39
N GLU A 146 -11.60 -16.87 -17.91
CA GLU A 146 -10.98 -18.20 -17.99
C GLU A 146 -9.74 -18.19 -18.90
N ASP A 147 -9.82 -17.56 -20.08
CA ASP A 147 -8.70 -17.47 -21.04
C ASP A 147 -7.54 -16.60 -20.51
N PHE A 148 -7.85 -15.57 -19.70
CA PHE A 148 -6.91 -14.55 -19.24
C PHE A 148 -6.97 -14.33 -17.73
N SER A 149 -6.98 -15.40 -16.94
CA SER A 149 -7.16 -15.30 -15.49
C SER A 149 -6.28 -14.21 -14.85
N PRO A 150 -6.86 -13.25 -14.10
CA PRO A 150 -6.11 -12.16 -13.48
C PRO A 150 -4.92 -12.65 -12.65
N ILE A 151 -5.08 -13.72 -11.87
CA ILE A 151 -3.98 -14.31 -11.11
C ILE A 151 -2.87 -14.83 -12.03
N GLY A 152 -3.21 -15.45 -13.16
CA GLY A 152 -2.25 -15.93 -14.16
C GLY A 152 -1.48 -14.79 -14.83
N LEU A 153 -2.14 -13.65 -15.06
CA LEU A 153 -1.50 -12.44 -15.56
C LEU A 153 -0.55 -11.83 -14.53
N ILE A 154 -0.89 -11.85 -13.24
CA ILE A 154 0.00 -11.42 -12.16
C ILE A 154 1.25 -12.31 -12.11
N TYR A 155 1.09 -13.64 -12.12
CA TYR A 155 2.24 -14.55 -12.17
C TYR A 155 3.08 -14.37 -13.44
N THR A 156 2.44 -14.02 -14.56
CA THR A 156 3.17 -13.66 -15.77
C THR A 156 4.04 -12.42 -15.55
N ILE A 157 3.51 -11.36 -14.91
CA ILE A 157 4.30 -10.17 -14.53
C ILE A 157 5.47 -10.57 -13.62
N LEU A 158 5.22 -11.34 -12.57
CA LEU A 158 6.24 -11.81 -11.63
C LEU A 158 7.36 -12.54 -12.38
N SER A 159 7.01 -13.47 -13.27
CA SER A 159 7.98 -14.22 -14.07
C SER A 159 8.84 -13.32 -14.96
N TYR A 160 8.30 -12.22 -15.48
CA TYR A 160 9.08 -11.24 -16.25
C TYR A 160 10.05 -10.48 -15.35
N LEU A 161 9.65 -10.11 -14.14
CA LEU A 161 10.52 -9.41 -13.20
C LEU A 161 11.67 -10.28 -12.68
N GLU A 162 11.43 -11.58 -12.51
CA GLU A 162 12.45 -12.53 -12.05
C GLU A 162 13.47 -12.92 -13.13
N GLN A 163 13.14 -12.76 -14.41
CA GLN A 163 14.07 -13.07 -15.51
C GLN A 163 15.25 -12.09 -15.53
N GLY A 164 16.44 -12.51 -15.10
CA GLY A 164 17.65 -11.65 -15.08
C GLY A 164 17.88 -10.81 -16.35
N ALA A 165 18.10 -11.43 -17.51
CA ALA A 165 18.28 -10.71 -18.80
C ALA A 165 16.95 -10.40 -19.54
N GLY A 166 15.84 -10.96 -19.05
CA GLY A 166 14.51 -10.81 -19.63
C GLY A 166 13.71 -9.63 -19.06
N ASN A 167 14.09 -9.18 -17.85
CA ASN A 167 13.35 -8.24 -17.04
C ASN A 167 13.16 -6.90 -17.76
N PRO A 168 11.91 -6.46 -17.96
CA PRO A 168 11.62 -5.27 -18.73
C PRO A 168 12.18 -3.99 -18.11
N ILE A 169 12.25 -3.92 -16.78
CA ILE A 169 12.81 -2.80 -16.03
C ILE A 169 14.32 -2.74 -16.22
N ARG A 170 15.03 -3.87 -16.05
CA ARG A 170 16.50 -3.94 -16.25
C ARG A 170 16.92 -3.60 -17.68
N VAL A 171 16.12 -4.02 -18.66
CA VAL A 171 16.39 -3.71 -20.07
C VAL A 171 16.13 -2.24 -20.37
N ALA A 172 15.11 -1.64 -19.76
CA ALA A 172 14.79 -0.23 -19.95
C ALA A 172 15.74 0.72 -19.20
N LEU A 173 16.41 0.24 -18.16
CA LEU A 173 17.39 0.99 -17.39
C LEU A 173 18.68 1.20 -18.19
N GLU A 174 18.73 2.29 -18.95
CA GLU A 174 20.00 2.88 -19.36
C GLU A 174 20.62 3.58 -18.14
N ALA A 175 21.80 3.12 -17.70
CA ALA A 175 22.61 3.69 -16.61
C ALA A 175 21.81 4.17 -15.37
N ASN A 176 21.35 3.25 -14.52
CA ASN A 176 20.81 3.51 -13.16
C ASN A 176 19.83 4.69 -13.02
N ASN A 177 18.96 4.93 -14.01
CA ASN A 177 17.97 6.01 -13.93
C ASN A 177 16.78 5.65 -13.03
N GLN A 178 16.71 6.27 -11.84
CA GLN A 178 15.60 6.14 -10.89
C GLN A 178 14.24 6.49 -11.51
N GLU A 179 14.18 7.52 -12.37
CA GLU A 179 12.95 7.95 -13.03
C GLU A 179 12.36 6.83 -13.90
N THR A 180 13.21 6.09 -14.62
CA THR A 180 12.79 4.95 -15.43
C THR A 180 12.21 3.84 -14.57
N PHE A 181 12.84 3.55 -13.43
CA PHE A 181 12.33 2.55 -12.49
C PHE A 181 10.96 2.96 -11.93
N GLU A 182 10.81 4.21 -11.50
CA GLU A 182 9.56 4.73 -10.94
C GLU A 182 8.41 4.66 -11.95
N LYS A 183 8.67 4.96 -13.23
CA LYS A 183 7.68 4.79 -14.31
C LYS A 183 7.24 3.34 -14.48
N TRP A 184 8.17 2.38 -14.40
CA TRP A 184 7.86 0.95 -14.47
C TRP A 184 7.10 0.44 -13.25
N GLU A 185 7.54 0.85 -12.05
CA GLU A 185 6.87 0.55 -10.78
C GLU A 185 5.42 1.07 -10.82
N GLU A 186 5.22 2.27 -11.34
CA GLU A 186 3.90 2.85 -11.53
C GLU A 186 3.04 2.08 -12.56
N LEU A 187 3.60 1.69 -13.70
CA LEU A 187 2.88 0.90 -14.71
C LEU A 187 2.36 -0.41 -14.12
N ILE A 188 3.28 -1.18 -13.55
CA ILE A 188 2.99 -2.50 -13.01
C ILE A 188 1.96 -2.35 -11.90
N GLY A 189 2.17 -1.36 -11.03
CA GLY A 189 1.21 -0.98 -10.01
C GLY A 189 -0.20 -0.69 -10.52
N ARG A 190 -0.34 0.03 -11.64
CA ARG A 190 -1.64 0.32 -12.29
C ARG A 190 -2.27 -0.94 -12.91
N ILE A 191 -1.47 -1.82 -13.51
CA ILE A 191 -1.95 -3.09 -14.08
C ILE A 191 -2.46 -4.01 -12.97
N LEU A 192 -1.70 -4.19 -11.89
CA LEU A 192 -2.09 -5.05 -10.77
C LEU A 192 -3.43 -4.61 -10.17
N LYS A 193 -3.66 -3.30 -10.01
CA LYS A 193 -4.95 -2.76 -9.56
C LYS A 193 -6.09 -3.11 -10.51
N HIS A 194 -5.89 -2.98 -11.82
CA HIS A 194 -6.91 -3.40 -12.79
C HIS A 194 -7.24 -4.88 -12.65
N LEU A 195 -6.22 -5.73 -12.54
CA LEU A 195 -6.41 -7.16 -12.38
C LEU A 195 -7.20 -7.49 -11.10
N MET A 196 -6.93 -6.80 -10.00
CA MET A 196 -7.73 -6.92 -8.76
C MET A 196 -9.19 -6.50 -8.94
N VAL A 197 -9.46 -5.39 -9.66
CA VAL A 197 -10.83 -4.94 -9.96
C VAL A 197 -11.58 -5.95 -10.82
N LEU A 198 -10.92 -6.49 -11.86
CA LEU A 198 -11.50 -7.51 -12.75
C LEU A 198 -11.82 -8.80 -11.99
N GLU A 199 -10.91 -9.23 -11.12
CA GLU A 199 -11.13 -10.40 -10.26
C GLU A 199 -12.29 -10.19 -9.30
N ALA A 200 -12.35 -9.04 -8.62
CA ALA A 200 -13.43 -8.73 -7.70
C ALA A 200 -14.79 -8.73 -8.40
N PHE A 201 -14.87 -8.14 -9.59
CA PHE A 201 -16.10 -8.12 -10.39
C PHE A 201 -16.53 -9.53 -10.80
N TYR A 202 -15.60 -10.36 -11.29
CA TYR A 202 -15.86 -11.76 -11.64
C TYR A 202 -16.33 -12.58 -10.43
N THR A 203 -15.66 -12.41 -9.30
CA THR A 203 -15.97 -13.05 -8.02
C THR A 203 -17.40 -12.73 -7.58
N GLY A 204 -17.81 -11.46 -7.75
CA GLY A 204 -19.18 -11.01 -7.55
C GLY A 204 -20.20 -11.73 -8.43
N ILE A 205 -19.94 -11.83 -9.73
CA ILE A 205 -20.82 -12.54 -10.68
C ILE A 205 -20.98 -14.01 -10.33
N CYS A 206 -19.89 -14.67 -9.89
CA CYS A 206 -19.84 -16.11 -9.65
C CYS A 206 -20.18 -16.51 -8.21
N GLY A 207 -20.19 -15.56 -7.26
CA GLY A 207 -20.39 -15.83 -5.84
C GLY A 207 -19.23 -16.60 -5.19
N SER A 208 -18.02 -16.49 -5.74
CA SER A 208 -16.80 -17.09 -5.16
C SER A 208 -16.14 -16.12 -4.18
N ASP A 209 -15.02 -16.51 -3.58
CA ASP A 209 -14.16 -15.64 -2.78
C ASP A 209 -12.74 -15.73 -3.37
N SER A 210 -12.11 -14.60 -3.70
CA SER A 210 -10.78 -14.60 -4.35
C SER A 210 -9.83 -13.61 -3.69
N LEU A 211 -9.29 -14.03 -2.54
CA LEU A 211 -8.20 -13.33 -1.85
C LEU A 211 -6.82 -13.54 -2.51
N GLN A 212 -6.69 -14.56 -3.36
CA GLN A 212 -5.41 -14.99 -3.93
C GLN A 212 -4.78 -13.94 -4.85
N VAL A 213 -5.58 -13.13 -5.54
CA VAL A 213 -5.06 -12.08 -6.43
C VAL A 213 -4.35 -10.96 -5.65
N ILE A 214 -4.79 -10.67 -4.43
CA ILE A 214 -4.14 -9.65 -3.58
C ILE A 214 -2.79 -10.16 -3.05
N GLU A 215 -2.72 -11.43 -2.67
CA GLU A 215 -1.48 -12.09 -2.23
C GLU A 215 -0.46 -12.10 -3.37
N ALA A 216 -0.88 -12.53 -4.58
CA ALA A 216 -0.02 -12.54 -5.76
C ALA A 216 0.45 -11.12 -6.15
N ALA A 217 -0.42 -10.10 -6.04
CA ALA A 217 -0.02 -8.71 -6.27
C ALA A 217 1.04 -8.24 -5.25
N SER A 218 0.90 -8.67 -3.99
CA SER A 218 1.85 -8.36 -2.91
C SER A 218 3.23 -8.96 -3.19
N GLU A 219 3.30 -10.17 -3.75
CA GLU A 219 4.57 -10.78 -4.19
C GLU A 219 5.26 -9.95 -5.27
N VAL A 220 4.51 -9.45 -6.27
CA VAL A 220 5.07 -8.58 -7.31
C VAL A 220 5.68 -7.30 -6.72
N PHE A 221 5.00 -6.67 -5.75
CA PHE A 221 5.56 -5.49 -5.07
C PHE A 221 6.80 -5.81 -4.26
N GLY A 222 6.84 -6.96 -3.58
CA GLY A 222 8.04 -7.44 -2.90
C GLY A 222 9.23 -7.60 -3.86
N THR A 223 8.98 -8.15 -5.05
CA THR A 223 9.99 -8.31 -6.11
C THR A 223 10.45 -6.96 -6.67
N LEU A 224 9.56 -6.00 -6.89
CA LEU A 224 9.93 -4.64 -7.30
C LEU A 224 10.80 -3.96 -6.23
N TYR A 225 10.44 -4.08 -4.96
CA TYR A 225 11.23 -3.53 -3.85
C TYR A 225 12.64 -4.15 -3.81
N ALA A 226 12.74 -5.48 -3.91
CA ALA A 226 14.02 -6.18 -3.95
C ALA A 226 14.87 -5.74 -5.15
N LEU A 227 14.24 -5.57 -6.33
CA LEU A 227 14.90 -5.11 -7.54
C LEU A 227 15.42 -3.67 -7.40
N LYS A 228 14.62 -2.77 -6.82
CA LYS A 228 15.03 -1.38 -6.54
C LYS A 228 16.29 -1.32 -5.69
N LYS A 229 16.34 -2.17 -4.66
CA LYS A 229 17.49 -2.32 -3.75
C LYS A 229 18.72 -2.87 -4.47
N GLU A 230 18.56 -3.93 -5.27
CA GLU A 230 19.65 -4.54 -6.03
C GLU A 230 20.28 -3.54 -7.00
N LEU A 231 19.45 -2.76 -7.69
CA LEU A 231 19.88 -1.73 -8.65
C LEU A 231 20.45 -0.47 -7.98
N ARG A 232 20.47 -0.43 -6.64
CA ARG A 232 20.94 0.71 -5.83
C ARG A 232 20.26 2.03 -6.17
N LEU A 233 19.00 1.98 -6.61
CA LEU A 233 18.19 3.16 -6.92
C LEU A 233 17.61 3.83 -5.66
N ASP A 234 18.20 3.55 -4.49
CA ASP A 234 17.94 4.17 -3.19
C ASP A 234 19.19 4.93 -2.72
N GLU A 235 19.84 5.65 -3.64
CA GLU A 235 21.11 6.36 -3.40
C GLU A 235 20.99 7.32 -2.21
N SER A 236 19.83 7.95 -2.02
CA SER A 236 19.57 8.83 -0.88
C SER A 236 19.80 8.16 0.46
N TRP A 237 19.38 6.89 0.63
CA TRP A 237 19.55 6.19 1.91
C TRP A 237 21.01 5.82 2.18
N TYR A 238 21.74 5.42 1.14
CA TYR A 238 23.19 5.20 1.24
C TYR A 238 23.98 6.49 1.47
N GLU A 239 23.54 7.61 0.87
CA GLU A 239 24.13 8.93 1.14
C GLU A 239 23.86 9.36 2.58
N ILE A 240 22.65 9.19 3.10
CA ILE A 240 22.31 9.50 4.50
C ILE A 240 23.23 8.73 5.45
N SER A 241 23.46 7.43 5.21
CA SER A 241 24.36 6.64 6.05
C SER A 241 25.78 7.20 6.06
N ARG A 242 26.34 7.53 4.89
CA ARG A 242 27.69 8.11 4.78
C ARG A 242 27.77 9.50 5.38
N TYR A 243 26.77 10.34 5.13
CA TYR A 243 26.66 11.67 5.70
C TYR A 243 26.66 11.61 7.22
N LEU A 244 25.93 10.66 7.82
CA LEU A 244 25.87 10.48 9.27
C LEU A 244 27.22 10.08 9.89
N GLU A 245 28.03 9.28 9.19
CA GLU A 245 29.37 8.90 9.66
C GLU A 245 30.27 10.14 9.84
N ASP A 246 30.23 11.08 8.89
CA ASP A 246 30.98 12.34 9.00
C ASP A 246 30.31 13.35 9.95
N PHE A 247 28.98 13.33 10.02
CA PHE A 247 28.18 14.27 10.81
C PHE A 247 28.50 14.19 12.30
N VAL A 248 28.62 12.97 12.86
CA VAL A 248 28.91 12.76 14.28
C VAL A 248 30.27 13.36 14.69
N ASP A 249 31.25 13.39 13.78
CA ASP A 249 32.57 13.92 14.05
C ASP A 249 32.65 15.44 13.90
N THR A 250 31.95 15.97 12.90
CA THR A 250 32.02 17.39 12.53
C THR A 250 31.09 18.28 13.36
N HIS A 251 29.99 17.73 13.89
CA HIS A 251 28.94 18.52 14.57
C HIS A 251 28.97 18.36 16.11
N LYS A 252 30.09 17.91 16.69
CA LYS A 252 30.26 17.73 18.15
C LYS A 252 29.89 18.97 18.96
N HIS A 253 30.17 20.15 18.42
CA HIS A 253 29.93 21.45 19.05
C HIS A 253 28.45 21.85 19.16
N LEU A 254 27.55 21.18 18.43
CA LEU A 254 26.12 21.48 18.46
C LEU A 254 25.40 20.79 19.62
N SER A 255 24.34 21.41 20.14
CA SER A 255 23.40 20.71 21.03
C SER A 255 22.66 19.59 20.30
N HIS A 256 22.08 18.63 21.04
CA HIS A 256 21.24 17.58 20.43
C HIS A 256 20.05 18.13 19.67
N GLY A 257 19.48 19.25 20.12
CA GLY A 257 18.38 19.92 19.43
C GLY A 257 18.82 20.43 18.06
N GLN A 258 19.93 21.15 18.02
CA GLN A 258 20.52 21.66 16.78
C GLN A 258 20.90 20.52 15.83
N LYS A 259 21.53 19.45 16.33
CA LYS A 259 21.82 18.25 15.53
C LYS A 259 20.56 17.66 14.90
N ALA A 260 19.48 17.51 15.68
CA ALA A 260 18.24 16.95 15.18
C ALA A 260 17.56 17.86 14.14
N ASP A 261 17.63 19.17 14.32
CA ASP A 261 17.09 20.17 13.37
C ASP A 261 17.91 20.22 12.05
N ASP A 262 19.23 20.13 12.12
CA ASP A 262 20.11 20.05 10.94
C ASP A 262 19.87 18.76 10.15
N LEU A 263 19.78 17.61 10.85
CA LEU A 263 19.44 16.33 10.24
C LEU A 263 18.07 16.36 9.59
N LYS A 264 17.08 16.97 10.24
CA LYS A 264 15.75 17.16 9.66
C LYS A 264 15.85 17.91 8.33
N THR A 265 16.53 19.04 8.32
CA THR A 265 16.72 19.85 7.12
C THR A 265 17.41 19.06 6.00
N LYS A 266 18.45 18.29 6.33
CA LYS A 266 19.14 17.42 5.36
C LYS A 266 18.23 16.33 4.81
N LEU A 267 17.45 15.64 5.65
CA LEU A 267 16.51 14.60 5.20
C LEU A 267 15.40 15.16 4.30
N GLU A 268 14.86 16.34 4.63
CA GLU A 268 13.85 17.02 3.81
C GLU A 268 14.40 17.48 2.45
N SER A 269 15.72 17.73 2.36
CA SER A 269 16.37 18.15 1.11
C SER A 269 16.44 17.08 0.01
N TYR A 270 16.30 15.80 0.36
CA TYR A 270 16.36 14.70 -0.63
C TYR A 270 15.10 14.60 -1.50
N GLY A 271 14.02 15.33 -1.18
CA GLY A 271 12.79 15.32 -1.98
C GLY A 271 12.09 13.96 -2.04
N THR A 272 12.40 13.05 -1.10
CA THR A 272 11.75 11.74 -1.02
C THR A 272 10.35 11.86 -0.44
N SER A 273 9.49 10.88 -0.74
CA SER A 273 8.18 10.73 -0.09
C SER A 273 8.26 10.00 1.26
N ASP A 274 9.46 9.58 1.65
CA ASP A 274 9.68 8.76 2.84
C ASP A 274 9.56 9.64 4.08
N ALA A 275 8.99 9.10 5.15
CA ALA A 275 8.84 9.82 6.40
C ALA A 275 9.90 9.35 7.40
N TYR A 276 10.49 10.26 8.18
CA TYR A 276 11.60 9.90 9.07
C TYR A 276 11.31 10.23 10.53
N TYR A 277 11.80 9.37 11.41
CA TYR A 277 12.15 9.75 12.78
C TYR A 277 13.65 9.99 12.87
N ILE A 278 13.99 11.02 13.64
CA ILE A 278 15.36 11.39 13.96
C ILE A 278 15.44 11.45 15.47
N ILE A 279 16.24 10.58 16.06
CA ILE A 279 16.52 10.59 17.50
C ILE A 279 18.01 10.87 17.70
N VAL A 280 18.30 11.89 18.51
CA VAL A 280 19.66 12.22 18.95
C VAL A 280 19.71 12.14 20.47
N SER A 281 20.63 11.37 21.03
CA SER A 281 20.80 11.15 22.47
C SER A 281 22.28 11.03 22.85
N ASP A 282 22.59 11.05 24.14
CA ASP A 282 23.97 10.89 24.62
C ASP A 282 24.48 9.47 24.29
N GLU A 283 23.60 8.47 24.39
CA GLU A 283 23.93 7.06 24.18
C GLU A 283 22.80 6.31 23.48
N SER A 284 23.10 5.09 23.03
CA SER A 284 22.09 4.17 22.49
C SER A 284 21.11 3.75 23.60
N PRO A 285 19.81 3.57 23.30
CA PRO A 285 18.92 2.88 24.23
C PRO A 285 19.42 1.46 24.49
N ASP A 286 18.98 0.88 25.61
CA ASP A 286 19.17 -0.54 25.90
C ASP A 286 18.68 -1.40 24.74
N LYS A 287 19.38 -2.50 24.46
CA LYS A 287 19.04 -3.38 23.32
C LYS A 287 17.62 -3.92 23.39
N ASP A 288 17.13 -4.19 24.59
CA ASP A 288 15.77 -4.67 24.81
C ASP A 288 14.74 -3.56 24.54
N HIS A 289 15.14 -2.29 24.67
CA HIS A 289 14.28 -1.12 24.48
C HIS A 289 14.14 -0.70 23.01
N LEU A 290 14.76 -1.42 22.07
CA LEU A 290 14.68 -1.16 20.64
C LEU A 290 14.20 -2.41 19.90
N VAL A 291 12.99 -2.34 19.34
CA VAL A 291 12.40 -3.41 18.55
C VAL A 291 12.27 -2.96 17.10
N ILE A 292 12.96 -3.66 16.20
CA ILE A 292 12.89 -3.44 14.75
C ILE A 292 12.25 -4.67 14.12
N ASN A 293 11.20 -4.46 13.34
CA ASN A 293 10.55 -5.53 12.60
C ASN A 293 11.54 -6.10 11.56
N GLU A 294 11.46 -7.40 11.27
CA GLU A 294 12.37 -8.08 10.34
C GLU A 294 12.38 -7.41 8.95
N TYR A 295 11.21 -6.96 8.48
CA TYR A 295 11.05 -6.25 7.20
C TYR A 295 11.50 -4.78 7.23
N SER A 296 11.91 -4.26 8.39
CA SER A 296 12.33 -2.87 8.58
C SER A 296 13.78 -2.73 9.05
N LYS A 297 14.55 -3.83 9.08
CA LYS A 297 15.95 -3.83 9.51
C LYS A 297 16.83 -2.91 8.66
N ASP A 298 16.55 -2.79 7.37
CA ASP A 298 17.26 -1.89 6.45
C ASP A 298 16.70 -0.47 6.42
N GLN A 299 15.68 -0.19 7.23
CA GLN A 299 15.07 1.13 7.38
C GLN A 299 15.54 1.88 8.64
N VAL A 300 16.55 1.35 9.34
CA VAL A 300 17.17 2.00 10.50
C VAL A 300 18.66 2.21 10.22
N ILE A 301 19.12 3.43 10.43
CA ILE A 301 20.55 3.76 10.52
C ILE A 301 20.82 4.20 11.95
N GLN A 302 21.86 3.62 12.56
CA GLN A 302 22.31 4.00 13.90
C GLN A 302 23.80 4.31 13.85
N GLN A 303 24.18 5.47 14.38
CA GLN A 303 25.56 5.86 14.64
C GLN A 303 25.74 6.17 16.11
N ASN A 304 26.82 5.69 16.71
CA ASN A 304 27.15 5.95 18.11
C ASN A 304 28.66 6.21 18.23
N ARG A 305 29.02 7.42 18.64
CA ARG A 305 30.42 7.84 18.81
C ARG A 305 30.53 9.01 19.78
N ASP A 306 31.51 8.96 20.68
CA ASP A 306 31.89 10.04 21.59
C ASP A 306 30.74 10.71 22.36
N GLY A 307 29.84 9.90 22.94
CA GLY A 307 28.69 10.39 23.71
C GLY A 307 27.62 11.05 22.84
N ILE A 308 27.55 10.70 21.55
CA ILE A 308 26.48 11.06 20.64
C ILE A 308 25.96 9.78 19.99
N CYS A 309 24.68 9.49 20.19
CA CYS A 309 23.94 8.48 19.46
C CYS A 309 22.90 9.14 18.56
N ILE A 310 22.90 8.76 17.28
CA ILE A 310 21.91 9.17 16.30
C ILE A 310 21.24 7.92 15.76
N ILE A 311 19.91 7.87 15.84
CA ILE A 311 19.08 6.85 15.23
C ILE A 311 18.15 7.55 14.23
N ILE A 312 18.27 7.17 12.95
CA ILE A 312 17.31 7.55 11.93
C ILE A 312 16.50 6.32 11.57
N TYR A 313 15.19 6.41 11.77
CA TYR A 313 14.24 5.45 11.24
C TYR A 313 13.52 6.05 10.04
N ARG A 314 13.53 5.33 8.93
CA ARG A 314 12.76 5.64 7.73
C ARG A 314 11.48 4.80 7.73
N SER A 315 10.35 5.43 7.46
CA SER A 315 9.11 4.77 7.11
C SER A 315 8.84 5.00 5.63
N LEU A 316 8.74 3.90 4.89
CA LEU A 316 8.35 3.94 3.48
C LEU A 316 6.84 4.12 3.31
N LEU A 317 6.04 3.79 4.33
CA LEU A 317 4.59 3.64 4.17
C LEU A 317 3.78 4.65 4.97
N ALA A 318 4.38 5.37 5.92
CA ALA A 318 3.65 6.30 6.77
C ALA A 318 2.86 7.31 5.91
N ASN A 319 3.48 7.96 4.92
CA ASN A 319 2.81 9.00 4.11
C ASN A 319 1.65 8.49 3.25
N SER A 320 1.62 7.19 2.97
CA SER A 320 0.53 6.50 2.28
C SER A 320 -0.45 5.78 3.20
N ALA A 321 -0.17 5.67 4.50
CA ALA A 321 -1.01 4.96 5.45
C ALA A 321 -2.36 5.65 5.62
N ASN A 322 -3.41 4.87 5.92
CA ASN A 322 -4.69 5.44 6.34
C ASN A 322 -4.49 6.23 7.63
N LEU A 323 -5.20 7.36 7.75
CA LEU A 323 -5.29 8.07 9.02
C LEU A 323 -5.84 7.18 10.13
N GLU A 324 -6.76 6.25 9.82
CA GLU A 324 -7.27 5.28 10.81
C GLU A 324 -6.19 4.36 11.38
N ASP A 325 -5.27 3.86 10.54
CA ASP A 325 -4.22 2.93 10.98
C ASP A 325 -3.20 3.65 11.86
N ILE A 326 -2.90 4.91 11.53
CA ILE A 326 -2.01 5.76 12.32
C ILE A 326 -2.68 6.17 13.63
N GLU A 327 -3.97 6.51 13.62
CA GLU A 327 -4.72 6.78 14.85
C GLU A 327 -4.87 5.52 15.70
N GLN A 328 -4.96 4.33 15.08
CA GLN A 328 -4.91 3.06 15.80
C GLN A 328 -3.54 2.85 16.45
N MET A 329 -2.45 3.05 15.72
CA MET A 329 -1.10 3.00 16.29
C MET A 329 -0.94 3.96 17.47
N LYS A 330 -1.44 5.19 17.34
CA LYS A 330 -1.45 6.18 18.43
C LYS A 330 -2.27 5.71 19.63
N ARG A 331 -3.43 5.07 19.42
CA ARG A 331 -4.21 4.45 20.51
C ARG A 331 -3.40 3.33 21.16
N ASP A 332 -2.87 2.41 20.37
CA ASP A 332 -2.07 1.28 20.85
C ASP A 332 -0.87 1.75 21.69
N VAL A 333 -0.15 2.77 21.22
CA VAL A 333 0.99 3.38 21.93
C VAL A 333 0.56 4.10 23.22
N ARG A 334 -0.58 4.81 23.22
CA ARG A 334 -1.08 5.52 24.42
C ARG A 334 -1.65 4.59 25.47
N GLU A 335 -2.30 3.53 25.03
CA GLU A 335 -2.91 2.51 25.88
C GLU A 335 -1.89 1.49 26.39
N TYR A 336 -0.69 1.47 25.80
CA TYR A 336 0.45 0.70 26.31
C TYR A 336 0.84 1.18 27.70
N LYS A 337 0.30 0.50 28.72
CA LYS A 337 0.52 0.78 30.14
C LYS A 337 0.81 -0.47 30.99
N LYS A 338 1.27 -1.58 30.41
CA LYS A 338 1.37 -2.85 31.17
C LYS A 338 2.68 -3.60 31.00
N ASP A 339 3.23 -3.94 32.17
CA ASP A 339 4.39 -4.75 32.51
C ASP A 339 5.78 -4.14 32.29
N HIS A 340 6.27 -3.51 33.35
CA HIS A 340 7.59 -2.88 33.53
C HIS A 340 8.81 -3.84 33.40
N SER A 341 8.65 -5.03 32.83
CA SER A 341 9.67 -6.09 32.92
C SER A 341 10.11 -6.68 31.58
N ASP A 342 9.41 -6.40 30.47
CA ASP A 342 9.78 -6.98 29.18
C ASP A 342 9.61 -6.03 27.98
N PRO A 343 10.65 -5.21 27.71
CA PRO A 343 10.75 -4.38 26.52
C PRO A 343 10.66 -5.14 25.18
N SER A 344 10.84 -6.47 25.16
CA SER A 344 10.66 -7.28 23.94
C SER A 344 9.20 -7.34 23.45
N LYS A 345 8.25 -6.82 24.25
CA LYS A 345 6.82 -6.68 23.92
C LYS A 345 6.46 -5.37 23.21
N LEU A 346 7.42 -4.55 22.79
CA LEU A 346 7.19 -3.32 22.02
C LEU A 346 6.76 -3.61 20.55
N LYS A 347 5.73 -4.43 20.38
CA LYS A 347 5.16 -4.81 19.08
C LYS A 347 3.79 -4.20 18.94
N PHE A 348 3.69 -3.18 18.11
CA PHE A 348 2.42 -2.55 17.74
C PHE A 348 2.02 -2.98 16.33
N ASN A 349 0.71 -2.98 16.08
CA ASN A 349 0.21 -3.27 14.75
C ASN A 349 0.76 -2.24 13.75
N ASN A 350 1.25 -2.73 12.61
CA ASN A 350 1.90 -1.94 11.57
C ASN A 350 3.16 -1.15 11.99
N ALA A 351 3.73 -1.42 13.17
CA ALA A 351 5.03 -0.84 13.53
C ALA A 351 6.17 -1.57 12.80
N GLY A 352 7.01 -0.80 12.12
CA GLY A 352 8.32 -1.25 11.65
C GLY A 352 9.43 -1.00 12.67
N PHE A 353 9.20 -0.04 13.57
CA PHE A 353 10.13 0.42 14.58
C PHE A 353 9.37 0.74 15.86
N SER A 354 9.87 0.29 17.01
CA SER A 354 9.42 0.71 18.32
C SER A 354 10.60 0.92 19.24
N MET A 355 10.55 1.95 20.08
CA MET A 355 11.64 2.27 20.99
C MET A 355 11.15 2.87 22.29
N LEU A 356 11.77 2.48 23.40
CA LEU A 356 11.64 3.13 24.70
C LEU A 356 12.93 3.86 25.03
N ILE A 357 12.87 5.17 25.30
CA ILE A 357 14.06 5.99 25.56
C ILE A 357 13.78 7.04 26.63
N GLY A 358 14.73 7.29 27.53
CA GLY A 358 14.61 8.37 28.51
C GLY A 358 15.86 8.55 29.36
N GLY A 359 16.13 9.78 29.79
CA GLY A 359 17.29 10.12 30.62
C GLY A 359 18.61 10.26 29.86
N LEU A 360 18.57 10.32 28.53
CA LEU A 360 19.76 10.35 27.66
C LEU A 360 19.85 11.67 26.89
N ASN A 361 19.32 12.76 27.48
CA ASN A 361 19.24 14.08 26.85
C ASN A 361 18.65 14.02 25.42
N GLU A 362 17.62 13.18 25.25
CA GLU A 362 17.16 12.79 23.92
C GLU A 362 16.30 13.87 23.25
N GLN A 363 16.57 14.10 21.97
CA GLN A 363 15.84 15.00 21.08
C GLN A 363 15.25 14.19 19.93
N ILE A 364 13.95 14.36 19.73
CA ILE A 364 13.19 13.68 18.68
C ILE A 364 12.71 14.73 17.68
N ARG A 365 12.91 14.45 16.40
CA ARG A 365 12.35 15.20 15.28
C ARG A 365 11.74 14.26 14.26
N SER A 366 10.88 14.83 13.43
CA SER A 366 10.31 14.18 12.26
C SER A 366 10.62 15.00 11.02
N ALA A 367 10.81 14.30 9.89
CA ALA A 367 11.01 14.90 8.57
C ALA A 367 10.03 14.30 7.57
N ASN A 368 9.62 15.10 6.58
CA ASN A 368 8.72 14.68 5.50
C ASN A 368 7.38 14.10 5.99
N CYS A 369 6.79 14.71 7.02
CA CYS A 369 5.49 14.30 7.58
C CYS A 369 4.42 15.41 7.41
N PRO A 370 4.01 15.76 6.18
CA PRO A 370 3.18 16.96 5.91
C PRO A 370 1.79 16.91 6.56
N ARG A 371 1.30 15.72 6.89
CA ARG A 371 -0.03 15.50 7.49
C ARG A 371 0.02 15.28 9.00
N ARG A 372 1.21 15.23 9.60
CA ARG A 372 1.41 14.71 10.97
C ARG A 372 2.58 15.37 11.69
N GLU A 373 2.27 16.10 12.75
CA GLU A 373 3.25 16.78 13.59
C GLU A 373 4.19 15.79 14.33
N TYR A 374 3.65 14.63 14.73
CA TYR A 374 4.38 13.65 15.54
C TYR A 374 5.24 12.67 14.74
N GLY A 375 5.32 12.79 13.41
CA GLY A 375 6.20 11.98 12.56
C GLY A 375 5.54 10.78 11.87
N PRO A 376 6.32 9.75 11.48
CA PRO A 376 5.83 8.59 10.74
C PRO A 376 4.94 7.65 11.55
N GLY A 377 4.74 7.90 12.84
CA GLY A 377 3.82 7.13 13.67
C GLY A 377 3.36 7.96 14.86
N TRP A 378 3.66 7.51 16.08
CA TRP A 378 3.39 8.25 17.29
C TRP A 378 4.51 8.11 18.31
N TRP A 379 4.71 9.13 19.16
CA TRP A 379 5.51 9.02 20.37
C TRP A 379 4.84 9.71 21.55
N THR A 380 5.07 9.20 22.76
CA THR A 380 4.45 9.72 23.98
C THR A 380 5.25 10.90 24.56
N ILE A 381 4.58 11.77 25.31
CA ILE A 381 5.26 12.62 26.28
C ILE A 381 5.94 11.76 27.36
N ASP A 382 6.85 12.37 28.12
CA ASP A 382 7.51 11.75 29.27
C ASP A 382 6.50 11.07 30.19
N TRP A 383 6.58 9.75 30.26
CA TRP A 383 5.70 8.92 31.04
C TRP A 383 6.51 8.00 31.96
N ASP A 384 5.94 7.70 33.13
CA ASP A 384 6.53 6.74 34.06
C ASP A 384 6.14 5.33 33.60
N PHE A 385 7.10 4.64 32.99
CA PHE A 385 6.97 3.25 32.54
C PHE A 385 7.51 2.25 33.56
N GLY A 386 7.66 2.65 34.83
CA GLY A 386 8.09 1.76 35.92
C GLY A 386 9.55 1.84 36.31
N GLY A 387 10.30 2.72 35.66
CA GLY A 387 11.72 2.96 35.93
C GLY A 387 11.96 4.15 36.85
N SER A 388 13.21 4.36 37.25
CA SER A 388 13.63 5.53 38.03
C SER A 388 13.65 6.84 37.23
N ILE A 389 13.41 6.77 35.91
CA ILE A 389 13.50 7.88 34.97
C ILE A 389 12.24 7.86 34.10
N LYS A 390 11.69 9.03 33.79
CA LYS A 390 10.60 9.16 32.81
C LYS A 390 11.11 8.83 31.41
N GLN A 391 10.34 8.06 30.66
CA GLN A 391 10.72 7.62 29.32
C GLN A 391 9.65 8.03 28.30
N LYS A 392 10.04 8.01 27.03
CA LYS A 392 9.19 8.20 25.86
C LYS A 392 9.11 6.87 25.12
N LEU A 393 7.89 6.49 24.78
CA LEU A 393 7.63 5.38 23.88
C LEU A 393 7.43 5.93 22.48
N ILE A 394 8.19 5.43 21.51
CA ILE A 394 8.16 5.80 20.10
C ILE A 394 7.73 4.58 19.31
N ALA A 395 6.79 4.74 18.38
CA ALA A 395 6.47 3.75 17.36
C ALA A 395 6.44 4.43 15.99
N GLY A 396 7.17 3.85 15.05
CA GLY A 396 7.22 4.22 13.65
C GLY A 396 6.43 3.23 12.81
N PHE A 397 5.56 3.76 11.97
CA PHE A 397 4.86 2.96 10.98
C PHE A 397 5.83 2.41 9.96
N LYS A 398 5.62 1.16 9.52
CA LYS A 398 6.52 0.40 8.64
C LYS A 398 6.94 1.08 7.33
#